data_AF-A0A2E9RYC5-F1
#
_entry.id   AF-A0A2E9RYC5-F1
#
_cell.length_a   1.000
_cell.length_b   1.000
_cell.length_c   1.000
_cell.angle_alpha   90.00
_cell.angle_beta   90.00
_cell.angle_gamma   90.00
#
_symmetry.space_group_name_H-M   'P 1'
#
loop_
_entity.id
_entity.type
_entity.pdbx_description
1 polymer ?
#
loop_
_entity_poly.entity_id
_entity_poly.type
_entity_poly.pdbx_seq_one_letter_code
_entity_poly.pdbx_strand_id
1 'polypeptide(L)'
;MSYNYHSKLEKIWRDAVERYEKGQCSPEGFLAEEDLQFLASIGMNVMDVFDFAEDWVCEGAPDLATFLLIHDARRDYFLREQEGRASRHRMDSATLPAKSEDIEGIRWLPRIIPKARAKLRGELPTDTMYCCGGDRNFFQTNDLHPSEFLAVVRDAGDDDQAIIEWVLKRSLES
;
A
#
# COMPACT_ATOMS: atom_id res chain seq x y z
N MET A 1 -19.46 -5.26 -10.75
CA MET A 1 -18.63 -4.26 -10.04
C MET A 1 -19.52 -3.10 -9.65
N SER A 2 -19.44 -2.65 -8.39
CA SER A 2 -20.32 -1.61 -7.86
C SER A 2 -19.53 -0.34 -7.53
N TYR A 3 -20.09 0.82 -7.85
CA TYR A 3 -19.50 2.14 -7.56
C TYR A 3 -19.31 2.38 -6.04
N ASN A 4 -20.01 1.61 -5.21
CA ASN A 4 -19.98 1.69 -3.75
C ASN A 4 -19.02 0.69 -3.07
N TYR A 5 -18.03 0.16 -3.81
CA TYR A 5 -17.06 -0.80 -3.25
C TYR A 5 -16.38 -0.25 -1.97
N HIS A 6 -16.13 1.06 -1.92
CA HIS A 6 -15.52 1.75 -0.78
C HIS A 6 -16.33 1.58 0.51
N SER A 7 -17.66 1.54 0.46
CA SER A 7 -18.50 1.33 1.65
C SER A 7 -18.33 -0.08 2.24
N LYS A 8 -18.20 -1.10 1.39
CA LYS A 8 -17.88 -2.46 1.85
C LYS A 8 -16.46 -2.53 2.40
N LEU A 9 -15.51 -1.89 1.74
CA LEU A 9 -14.12 -1.85 2.19
C LEU A 9 -13.95 -1.11 3.53
N GLU A 10 -14.67 -0.02 3.75
CA GLU A 10 -14.74 0.68 5.04
C GLU A 10 -15.29 -0.23 6.14
N LYS A 11 -16.34 -1.00 5.86
CA LYS A 11 -16.87 -1.95 6.84
C LYS A 11 -15.82 -3.00 7.23
N ILE A 12 -15.16 -3.59 6.22
CA ILE A 12 -14.09 -4.57 6.43
C ILE A 12 -12.95 -3.98 7.28
N TRP A 13 -12.56 -2.74 7.02
CA TRP A 13 -11.59 -2.01 7.84
C TRP A 13 -12.00 -1.94 9.31
N ARG A 14 -13.22 -1.44 9.58
CA ARG A 14 -13.72 -1.25 10.95
C ARG A 14 -13.80 -2.57 11.70
N ASP A 15 -14.31 -3.61 11.03
CA ASP A 15 -14.41 -4.96 11.59
C ASP A 15 -13.01 -5.54 11.87
N ALA A 16 -12.02 -5.30 11.00
CA ALA A 16 -10.63 -5.71 11.19
C ALA A 16 -9.97 -5.01 12.39
N VAL A 17 -10.15 -3.69 12.53
CA VAL A 17 -9.67 -2.93 13.69
C VAL A 17 -10.27 -3.48 14.99
N GLU A 18 -11.59 -3.67 15.03
CA GLU A 18 -12.27 -4.22 16.23
C GLU A 18 -11.77 -5.63 16.59
N ARG A 19 -11.48 -6.47 15.59
CA ARG A 19 -10.93 -7.82 15.80
C ARG A 19 -9.52 -7.76 16.39
N TYR A 20 -8.66 -6.89 15.86
CA TYR A 20 -7.31 -6.72 16.35
C TYR A 20 -7.30 -6.17 17.79
N GLU A 21 -8.16 -5.18 18.10
CA GLU A 21 -8.37 -4.66 19.46
C GLU A 21 -8.83 -5.75 20.46
N LYS A 22 -9.54 -6.77 19.98
CA LYS A 22 -9.96 -7.95 20.77
C LYS A 22 -8.88 -9.03 20.89
N GLY A 23 -7.67 -8.79 20.40
CA GLY A 23 -6.53 -9.69 20.50
C GLY A 23 -6.46 -10.76 19.40
N GLN A 24 -7.18 -10.60 18.29
CA GLN A 24 -7.02 -11.47 17.11
C GLN A 24 -5.82 -11.02 16.29
N CYS A 25 -4.61 -11.45 16.67
CA CYS A 25 -3.35 -10.99 16.08
C CYS A 25 -2.71 -12.00 15.09
N SER A 26 -3.51 -12.76 14.36
CA SER A 26 -3.03 -13.69 13.31
C SER A 26 -3.84 -13.48 12.04
N PRO A 27 -3.20 -13.45 10.86
CA PRO A 27 -3.89 -13.27 9.57
C PRO A 27 -4.71 -14.50 9.18
N GLU A 28 -4.35 -15.70 9.66
CA GLU A 28 -5.09 -16.93 9.40
C GLU A 28 -6.49 -16.89 10.03
N GLY A 29 -7.53 -16.94 9.17
CA GLY A 29 -8.92 -16.88 9.63
C GLY A 29 -9.35 -15.51 10.15
N PHE A 30 -8.56 -14.47 9.91
CA PHE A 30 -8.85 -13.10 10.37
C PHE A 30 -10.11 -12.51 9.73
N LEU A 31 -10.29 -12.74 8.42
CA LEU A 31 -11.44 -12.29 7.65
C LEU A 31 -12.34 -13.47 7.26
N ALA A 32 -13.64 -13.19 7.10
CA ALA A 32 -14.59 -14.16 6.58
C ALA A 32 -14.35 -14.42 5.08
N GLU A 33 -14.74 -15.60 4.61
CA GLU A 33 -14.58 -16.01 3.20
C GLU A 33 -15.25 -15.03 2.22
N GLU A 34 -16.42 -14.49 2.57
CA GLU A 34 -17.14 -13.49 1.75
C GLU A 34 -16.38 -12.16 1.61
N ASP A 35 -15.59 -11.79 2.61
CA ASP A 35 -14.75 -10.60 2.57
C ASP A 35 -13.49 -10.88 1.77
N LEU A 36 -12.87 -12.05 1.93
CA LEU A 36 -11.73 -12.47 1.11
C LEU A 36 -12.08 -12.50 -0.39
N GLN A 37 -13.25 -13.03 -0.75
CA GLN A 37 -13.73 -13.03 -2.14
C GLN A 37 -13.95 -11.61 -2.67
N PHE A 38 -14.48 -10.71 -1.83
CA PHE A 38 -14.61 -9.30 -2.19
C PHE A 38 -13.26 -8.62 -2.38
N LEU A 39 -12.31 -8.80 -1.45
CA LEU A 39 -10.97 -8.24 -1.55
C LEU A 39 -10.27 -8.71 -2.84
N ALA A 40 -10.34 -10.01 -3.13
CA ALA A 40 -9.80 -10.57 -4.37
C ALA A 40 -10.44 -9.93 -5.63
N SER A 41 -11.75 -9.64 -5.59
CA SER A 41 -12.46 -9.00 -6.71
C SER A 41 -12.02 -7.55 -6.99
N ILE A 42 -11.33 -6.91 -6.05
CA ILE A 42 -10.77 -5.56 -6.18
C ILE A 42 -9.23 -5.56 -6.17
N GLY A 43 -8.60 -6.73 -6.31
CA GLY A 43 -7.15 -6.87 -6.42
C GLY A 43 -6.39 -6.85 -5.09
N MET A 44 -7.10 -6.95 -3.97
CA MET A 44 -6.54 -6.98 -2.62
C MET A 44 -6.42 -8.40 -2.07
N ASN A 45 -5.66 -8.55 -0.98
CA ASN A 45 -5.54 -9.79 -0.20
C ASN A 45 -5.71 -9.52 1.31
N VAL A 46 -5.60 -10.56 2.14
CA VAL A 46 -5.79 -10.46 3.59
C VAL A 46 -4.81 -9.50 4.27
N MET A 47 -3.54 -9.49 3.84
CA MET A 47 -2.50 -8.64 4.44
C MET A 47 -2.75 -7.16 4.18
N ASP A 48 -3.35 -6.82 3.03
CA ASP A 48 -3.74 -5.45 2.71
C ASP A 48 -4.73 -4.84 3.73
N VAL A 49 -5.44 -5.68 4.50
CA VAL A 49 -6.32 -5.26 5.60
C VAL A 49 -5.66 -5.51 6.95
N PHE A 50 -5.09 -6.70 7.17
CA PHE A 50 -4.51 -7.12 8.45
C PHE A 50 -3.39 -6.18 8.90
N ASP A 51 -2.39 -5.92 8.05
CA ASP A 51 -1.24 -5.09 8.41
C ASP A 51 -1.65 -3.65 8.75
N PHE A 52 -2.61 -3.12 8.01
CA PHE A 52 -3.07 -1.78 8.26
C PHE A 52 -3.95 -1.68 9.53
N ALA A 53 -4.74 -2.72 9.85
CA ALA A 53 -5.49 -2.76 11.10
C ALA A 53 -4.54 -2.88 12.31
N GLU A 54 -3.50 -3.71 12.20
CA GLU A 54 -2.40 -3.80 13.17
C GLU A 54 -1.74 -2.43 13.38
N ASP A 55 -1.25 -1.81 12.31
CA ASP A 55 -0.57 -0.52 12.37
C ASP A 55 -1.47 0.60 12.93
N TRP A 56 -2.77 0.60 12.58
CA TRP A 56 -3.72 1.54 13.17
C TRP A 56 -3.88 1.33 14.68
N VAL A 57 -4.06 0.10 15.15
CA VAL A 57 -4.27 -0.20 16.57
C VAL A 57 -2.98 0.04 17.38
N CYS A 58 -1.83 -0.31 16.84
CA CYS A 58 -0.54 -0.23 17.52
C CYS A 58 0.09 1.17 17.44
N GLU A 59 -0.08 1.88 16.33
CA GLU A 59 0.63 3.14 16.06
C GLU A 59 -0.29 4.33 15.75
N GLY A 60 -1.59 4.12 15.55
CA GLY A 60 -2.55 5.17 15.20
C GLY A 60 -2.42 5.68 13.77
N ALA A 61 -1.72 4.96 12.89
CA ALA A 61 -1.55 5.31 11.47
C ALA A 61 -1.21 4.06 10.64
N PRO A 62 -1.61 3.99 9.36
CA PRO A 62 -2.39 4.98 8.60
C PRO A 62 -3.88 4.97 8.97
N ASP A 63 -4.57 6.11 8.74
CA ASP A 63 -6.00 6.25 9.03
C ASP A 63 -6.89 5.64 7.93
N LEU A 64 -8.21 5.58 8.20
CA LEU A 64 -9.20 5.04 7.26
C LEU A 64 -9.15 5.75 5.90
N ALA A 65 -9.00 7.07 5.87
CA ALA A 65 -8.97 7.82 4.62
C ALA A 65 -7.76 7.42 3.76
N THR A 66 -6.59 7.36 4.38
CA THR A 66 -5.34 6.93 3.72
C THR A 66 -5.45 5.48 3.25
N PHE A 67 -5.99 4.59 4.07
CA PHE A 67 -6.27 3.20 3.71
C PHE A 67 -7.16 3.12 2.47
N LEU A 68 -8.29 3.83 2.44
CA LEU A 68 -9.20 3.80 1.29
C LEU A 68 -8.55 4.33 0.02
N LEU A 69 -7.78 5.42 0.10
CA LEU A 69 -7.11 6.04 -1.05
C LEU A 69 -6.02 5.12 -1.64
N ILE A 70 -5.17 4.53 -0.80
CA ILE A 70 -4.16 3.56 -1.24
C ILE A 70 -4.81 2.38 -1.97
N HIS A 71 -5.92 1.87 -1.44
CA HIS A 71 -6.58 0.70 -1.99
C HIS A 71 -7.44 1.02 -3.21
N ASP A 72 -7.92 2.26 -3.37
CA ASP A 72 -8.48 2.72 -4.63
C ASP A 72 -7.42 2.74 -5.74
N ALA A 73 -6.21 3.27 -5.47
CA ALA A 73 -5.11 3.26 -6.44
C ALA A 73 -4.72 1.83 -6.85
N ARG A 74 -4.66 0.90 -5.89
CA ARG A 74 -4.45 -0.53 -6.18
C ARG A 74 -5.56 -1.11 -7.05
N ARG A 75 -6.83 -0.85 -6.69
CA ARG A 75 -8.00 -1.35 -7.42
C ARG A 75 -8.03 -0.82 -8.85
N ASP A 76 -7.71 0.45 -9.05
CA ASP A 76 -7.65 1.07 -10.37
C ASP A 76 -6.60 0.36 -11.24
N TYR A 77 -5.40 0.15 -10.71
CA TYR A 77 -4.34 -0.61 -11.40
C TYR A 77 -4.76 -2.04 -11.72
N PHE A 78 -5.37 -2.74 -10.76
CA PHE A 78 -5.87 -4.10 -10.96
C PHE A 78 -6.85 -4.21 -12.13
N LEU A 79 -7.76 -3.25 -12.25
CA LEU A 79 -8.81 -3.28 -13.25
C LEU A 79 -8.33 -2.80 -14.63
N ARG A 80 -7.50 -1.76 -14.67
CA ARG A 80 -7.08 -1.13 -15.92
C ARG A 80 -5.83 -1.76 -16.52
N GLU A 81 -4.80 -1.98 -15.69
CA GLU A 81 -3.51 -2.47 -16.16
C GLU A 81 -3.42 -4.00 -16.13
N GLN A 82 -4.13 -4.64 -15.20
CA GLN A 82 -4.12 -6.10 -15.08
C GLN A 82 -5.41 -6.78 -15.58
N GLU A 83 -6.36 -6.02 -16.13
CA GLU A 83 -7.64 -6.51 -16.65
C GLU A 83 -8.42 -7.40 -15.64
N GLY A 84 -8.28 -7.10 -14.34
CA GLY A 84 -8.87 -7.89 -13.25
C GLY A 84 -8.21 -9.25 -13.03
N ARG A 85 -6.97 -9.46 -13.49
CA ARG A 85 -6.21 -10.71 -13.33
C ARG A 85 -5.06 -10.51 -12.34
N ALA A 86 -5.09 -11.25 -11.23
CA ALA A 86 -4.05 -11.12 -10.22
C ALA A 86 -2.67 -11.57 -10.75
N SER A 87 -1.62 -10.85 -10.35
CA SER A 87 -0.25 -11.26 -10.68
C SER A 87 0.10 -12.59 -10.01
N ARG A 88 0.83 -13.43 -10.75
CA ARG A 88 1.43 -14.67 -10.25
C ARG A 88 2.81 -14.45 -9.64
N HIS A 89 3.36 -13.25 -9.77
CA HIS A 89 4.65 -12.89 -9.23
C HIS A 89 4.52 -12.39 -7.80
N ARG A 90 5.61 -12.51 -7.04
CA ARG A 90 5.81 -11.90 -5.74
C ARG A 90 7.18 -11.27 -5.72
N MET A 91 7.27 -10.07 -5.16
CA MET A 91 8.54 -9.42 -4.89
C MET A 91 9.29 -10.21 -3.80
N ASP A 92 10.61 -10.31 -3.93
CA ASP A 92 11.47 -10.80 -2.87
C ASP A 92 11.82 -9.64 -1.92
N SER A 93 11.43 -9.74 -0.65
CA SER A 93 11.69 -8.70 0.34
C SER A 93 13.19 -8.50 0.60
N ALA A 94 14.02 -9.53 0.35
CA ALA A 94 15.47 -9.46 0.51
C ALA A 94 16.16 -8.61 -0.57
N THR A 95 15.51 -8.34 -1.71
CA THR A 95 16.07 -7.49 -2.77
C THR A 95 15.81 -6.01 -2.56
N LEU A 96 15.08 -5.63 -1.50
CA LEU A 96 14.78 -4.22 -1.22
C LEU A 96 16.06 -3.48 -0.78
N PRO A 97 16.35 -2.30 -1.36
CA PRO A 97 17.47 -1.44 -0.94
C PRO A 97 17.49 -1.17 0.56
N ALA A 98 18.68 -0.99 1.14
CA ALA A 98 18.83 -0.86 2.58
C ALA A 98 18.11 0.39 3.13
N LYS A 99 17.70 0.32 4.40
CA LYS A 99 16.96 1.41 5.09
C LYS A 99 17.75 2.73 5.20
N SER A 100 19.06 2.69 4.98
CA SER A 100 19.96 3.84 5.01
C SER A 100 20.29 4.40 3.63
N GLU A 101 19.94 3.70 2.55
CA GLU A 101 20.23 4.16 1.19
C GLU A 101 19.36 5.36 0.83
N ASP A 102 19.94 6.23 0.01
CA ASP A 102 19.34 7.43 -0.54
C ASP A 102 19.63 7.55 -2.04
N ILE A 103 18.77 8.28 -2.74
CA ILE A 103 18.99 8.76 -4.10
C ILE A 103 18.93 10.27 -4.03
N GLU A 104 19.97 10.96 -4.51
CA GLU A 104 20.04 12.43 -4.54
C GLU A 104 19.75 13.08 -3.17
N GLY A 105 20.25 12.46 -2.08
CA GLY A 105 20.05 12.94 -0.71
C GLY A 105 18.71 12.55 -0.08
N ILE A 106 17.80 11.92 -0.84
CA ILE A 106 16.49 11.49 -0.34
C ILE A 106 16.57 10.05 0.16
N ARG A 107 16.79 9.91 1.47
CA ARG A 107 16.78 8.62 2.15
C ARG A 107 15.44 7.90 1.95
N TRP A 108 15.48 6.57 1.85
CA TRP A 108 14.32 5.69 1.70
C TRP A 108 13.67 5.68 0.30
N LEU A 109 13.92 6.70 -0.53
CA LEU A 109 13.45 6.74 -1.92
C LEU A 109 13.80 5.48 -2.74
N PRO A 110 15.05 4.97 -2.76
CA PRO A 110 15.37 3.75 -3.49
C PRO A 110 14.57 2.54 -3.00
N ARG A 111 14.24 2.50 -1.70
CA ARG A 111 13.52 1.39 -1.07
C ARG A 111 12.01 1.43 -1.35
N ILE A 112 11.41 2.62 -1.39
CA ILE A 112 9.95 2.74 -1.49
C ILE A 112 9.42 2.61 -2.92
N ILE A 113 10.23 2.93 -3.94
CA ILE A 113 9.87 2.75 -5.36
C ILE A 113 9.49 1.29 -5.68
N PRO A 114 10.35 0.27 -5.43
CA PRO A 114 9.98 -1.12 -5.71
C PRO A 114 8.80 -1.60 -4.87
N LYS A 115 8.65 -1.13 -3.62
CA LYS A 115 7.48 -1.43 -2.78
C LYS A 115 6.19 -0.86 -3.36
N ALA A 116 6.22 0.37 -3.87
CA ALA A 116 5.07 1.01 -4.49
C ALA A 116 4.64 0.27 -5.77
N ARG A 117 5.61 -0.12 -6.62
CA ARG A 117 5.35 -0.96 -7.81
C ARG A 117 4.72 -2.30 -7.41
N ALA A 118 5.29 -2.98 -6.41
CA ALA A 118 4.75 -4.24 -5.90
C ALA A 118 3.36 -4.06 -5.29
N LYS A 119 3.10 -2.94 -4.58
CA LYS A 119 1.76 -2.61 -4.08
C LYS A 119 0.78 -2.50 -5.23
N LEU A 120 1.05 -1.66 -6.23
CA LEU A 120 0.17 -1.48 -7.39
C LEU A 120 -0.14 -2.79 -8.11
N ARG A 121 0.85 -3.68 -8.25
CA ARG A 121 0.70 -4.97 -8.96
C ARG A 121 0.06 -6.07 -8.11
N GLY A 122 -0.10 -5.87 -6.80
CA GLY A 122 -0.53 -6.90 -5.85
C GLY A 122 0.51 -8.00 -5.63
N GLU A 123 1.78 -7.62 -5.64
CA GLU A 123 2.95 -8.52 -5.61
C GLU A 123 3.74 -8.43 -4.29
N LEU A 124 3.28 -7.65 -3.32
CA LEU A 124 3.90 -7.59 -2.01
C LEU A 124 3.87 -8.97 -1.31
N PRO A 125 5.00 -9.44 -0.75
CA PRO A 125 5.03 -10.62 0.11
C PRO A 125 4.39 -10.34 1.47
N THR A 126 4.05 -11.38 2.22
CA THR A 126 3.35 -11.28 3.52
C THR A 126 4.18 -10.65 4.63
N ASP A 127 5.50 -10.51 4.44
CA ASP A 127 6.41 -9.87 5.40
C ASP A 127 6.68 -8.39 5.07
N THR A 128 6.03 -7.85 4.04
CA THR A 128 6.27 -6.51 3.54
C THR A 128 4.97 -5.79 3.19
N MET A 129 4.68 -4.71 3.90
CA MET A 129 3.58 -3.81 3.56
C MET A 129 4.07 -2.51 2.91
N TYR A 130 3.22 -1.88 2.09
CA TYR A 130 3.36 -0.48 1.69
C TYR A 130 2.69 0.42 2.73
N CYS A 131 3.29 1.57 3.01
CA CYS A 131 2.86 2.50 4.06
C CYS A 131 3.13 1.99 5.49
N CYS A 132 4.17 1.18 5.71
CA CYS A 132 4.68 0.86 7.06
C CYS A 132 5.28 2.07 7.76
N GLY A 133 5.67 1.97 9.04
CA GLY A 133 6.28 3.09 9.78
C GLY A 133 7.46 3.78 9.08
N GLY A 134 8.32 3.03 8.38
CA GLY A 134 9.42 3.61 7.59
C GLY A 134 8.94 4.39 6.35
N ASP A 135 7.94 3.86 5.64
CA ASP A 135 7.33 4.55 4.51
C ASP A 135 6.57 5.80 4.99
N ARG A 136 5.84 5.71 6.11
CA ARG A 136 5.14 6.85 6.73
C ARG A 136 6.12 7.97 7.08
N ASN A 137 7.27 7.64 7.69
CA ASN A 137 8.30 8.62 7.97
C ASN A 137 8.83 9.28 6.68
N PHE A 138 9.06 8.49 5.62
CA PHE A 138 9.45 9.04 4.31
C PHE A 138 8.39 10.01 3.76
N PHE A 139 7.11 9.63 3.78
CA PHE A 139 6.02 10.47 3.28
C PHE A 139 5.87 11.76 4.07
N GLN A 140 5.92 11.70 5.41
CA GLN A 140 5.87 12.87 6.28
C GLN A 140 7.08 13.80 6.07
N THR A 141 8.28 13.24 5.92
CA THR A 141 9.51 14.04 5.72
C THR A 141 9.49 14.82 4.42
N ASN A 142 8.84 14.30 3.37
CA ASN A 142 8.83 14.90 2.04
C ASN A 142 7.49 15.55 1.66
N ASP A 143 6.56 15.71 2.63
CA ASP A 143 5.20 16.24 2.43
C ASP A 143 4.44 15.57 1.27
N LEU A 144 4.41 14.24 1.29
CA LEU A 144 3.79 13.40 0.26
C LEU A 144 2.63 12.61 0.83
N HIS A 145 1.53 12.51 0.08
CA HIS A 145 0.48 11.54 0.43
C HIS A 145 0.83 10.14 -0.13
N PRO A 146 0.67 9.03 0.62
CA PRO A 146 1.01 7.70 0.14
C PRO A 146 0.29 7.29 -1.16
N SER A 147 -0.98 7.67 -1.30
CA SER A 147 -1.75 7.40 -2.52
C SER A 147 -1.32 8.26 -3.72
N GLU A 148 -0.81 9.46 -3.49
CA GLU A 148 -0.30 10.34 -4.54
C GLU A 148 0.98 9.74 -5.13
N PHE A 149 1.87 9.26 -4.26
CA PHE A 149 3.08 8.55 -4.68
C PHE A 149 2.77 7.31 -5.52
N LEU A 150 1.72 6.54 -5.18
CA LEU A 150 1.27 5.42 -6.02
C LEU A 150 0.82 5.88 -7.41
N ALA A 151 0.14 7.04 -7.52
CA ALA A 151 -0.27 7.60 -8.81
C ALA A 151 0.94 7.97 -9.68
N VAL A 152 1.95 8.62 -9.08
CA VAL A 152 3.21 8.97 -9.75
C VAL A 152 3.95 7.72 -10.23
N VAL A 153 4.08 6.71 -9.37
CA VAL A 153 4.74 5.44 -9.71
C VAL A 153 4.00 4.70 -10.83
N ARG A 154 2.66 4.73 -10.84
CA ARG A 154 1.87 4.18 -11.95
C ARG A 154 2.18 4.93 -13.24
N ASP A 155 2.09 6.25 -13.24
CA ASP A 155 2.20 7.09 -14.43
C ASP A 155 3.61 7.07 -15.03
N ALA A 156 4.64 6.94 -14.17
CA ALA A 156 6.03 6.82 -14.59
C ALA A 156 6.36 5.49 -15.30
N GLY A 157 5.53 4.44 -15.14
CA GLY A 157 5.82 3.15 -15.75
C GLY A 157 7.17 2.62 -15.27
N ASP A 158 8.13 2.39 -16.17
CA ASP A 158 9.49 1.93 -15.85
C ASP A 158 10.54 3.06 -15.73
N ASP A 159 10.10 4.32 -15.81
CA ASP A 159 10.96 5.49 -15.69
C ASP A 159 11.14 5.88 -14.21
N ASP A 160 12.11 5.26 -13.53
CA ASP A 160 12.45 5.63 -12.15
C ASP A 160 12.94 7.07 -12.04
N GLN A 161 13.56 7.63 -13.09
CA GLN A 161 14.04 9.01 -13.09
C GLN A 161 12.89 10.00 -12.97
N ALA A 162 11.77 9.76 -13.66
CA ALA A 162 10.56 10.58 -13.53
C ALA A 162 10.01 10.62 -12.09
N ILE A 163 10.08 9.49 -11.37
CA ILE A 163 9.68 9.42 -9.95
C ILE A 163 10.64 10.23 -9.08
N ILE A 164 11.95 10.06 -9.30
CA ILE A 164 13.01 10.77 -8.55
C ILE A 164 12.88 12.28 -8.72
N GLU A 165 12.74 12.75 -9.97
CA GLU A 165 12.58 14.18 -10.28
C GLU A 165 11.33 14.78 -9.65
N TRP A 166 10.22 14.04 -9.65
CA TRP A 166 8.98 14.47 -9.01
C TRP A 166 9.14 14.64 -7.49
N VAL A 167 9.77 13.67 -6.82
CA VAL A 167 10.02 13.77 -5.37
C VAL A 167 10.99 14.92 -5.06
N LEU A 168 12.10 15.04 -5.80
CA LEU A 168 13.06 16.13 -5.63
C LEU A 168 12.41 17.50 -5.74
N LYS A 169 11.58 17.69 -6.77
CA LYS A 169 10.85 18.94 -6.97
C LYS A 169 9.95 19.25 -5.78
N ARG A 170 9.24 18.24 -5.25
CA ARG A 170 8.36 18.41 -4.10
C ARG A 170 9.13 18.77 -2.84
N SER A 171 10.22 18.08 -2.54
CA SER A 171 11.04 18.33 -1.35
C SER A 171 11.73 19.71 -1.36
N LEU A 172 11.88 20.35 -2.54
CA LEU A 172 12.38 21.72 -2.66
C LEU A 172 11.30 22.79 -2.46
N GLU A 173 10.03 22.44 -2.58
CA GLU A 173 8.87 23.33 -2.42
C GLU A 173 8.30 23.33 -0.98
N SER A 174 8.67 22.34 -0.17
CA SER A 174 8.27 22.13 1.23
C SER A 174 9.20 22.85 2.23
#